data_AF-A0A842HYY4-F1
#
_entry.id   AF-A0A842HYY4-F1
#
_cell.length_a   1.000
_cell.length_b   1.000
_cell.length_c   1.000
_cell.angle_alpha   90.00
_cell.angle_beta   90.00
_cell.angle_gamma   90.00
#
_symmetry.space_group_name_H-M   'P 1'
#
loop_
_entity.id
_entity.type
_entity.pdbx_description
1 polymer ?
#
loop_
_entity_poly.entity_id
_entity_poly.type
_entity_poly.pdbx_seq_one_letter_code
_entity_poly.pdbx_strand_id
1 'polypeptide(L)'
;MKTILFAALAAVPAALSAQPAQQLDRGPLPGFVLGFEADDGSSQMQEYVPAGETVHDWTRMVTVHRMPGLAAQGITAPGFLGHLQGQLPQVCEGARVTGQRQFDIGGAGAAAMRSDCPSNPMTGSPEITFFRAITGAQDLFIVQAAFRYVPDAEDVAWAERYLATVHLCEGECP
;
A
#
# COMPACT_ATOMS: atom_id res chain seq x y z
N MET A 1 -61.62 12.34 -33.96
CA MET A 1 -60.36 13.09 -33.78
C MET A 1 -59.93 12.90 -32.33
N LYS A 2 -58.84 12.15 -32.08
CA LYS A 2 -58.37 11.81 -30.73
C LYS A 2 -56.92 12.27 -30.63
N THR A 3 -56.71 13.42 -29.99
CA THR A 3 -55.40 14.03 -29.79
C THR A 3 -54.65 13.22 -28.74
N ILE A 4 -53.53 12.59 -29.13
CA ILE A 4 -52.62 11.89 -28.22
C ILE A 4 -51.56 12.90 -27.80
N LEU A 5 -51.53 13.24 -26.51
CA LEU A 5 -50.48 14.05 -25.89
C LEU A 5 -49.23 13.16 -25.71
N PHE A 6 -48.14 13.48 -26.38
CA PHE A 6 -46.83 12.91 -26.10
C PHE A 6 -46.21 13.65 -24.91
N ALA A 7 -46.08 12.99 -23.77
CA ALA A 7 -45.26 13.46 -22.66
C ALA A 7 -43.80 13.06 -22.93
N ALA A 8 -42.95 14.04 -23.22
CA ALA A 8 -41.51 13.82 -23.36
C ALA A 8 -40.87 13.68 -21.98
N LEU A 9 -40.45 12.46 -21.61
CA LEU A 9 -39.55 12.23 -20.48
C LEU A 9 -38.16 12.74 -20.86
N ALA A 10 -37.73 13.83 -20.23
CA ALA A 10 -36.34 14.28 -20.31
C ALA A 10 -35.47 13.31 -19.48
N ALA A 11 -34.65 12.51 -20.15
CA ALA A 11 -33.61 11.72 -19.50
C ALA A 11 -32.50 12.69 -19.03
N VAL A 12 -32.36 12.84 -17.72
CA VAL A 12 -31.23 13.56 -17.12
C VAL A 12 -30.01 12.65 -17.22
N PRO A 13 -28.94 12.99 -17.96
CA PRO A 13 -27.73 12.20 -17.95
C PRO A 13 -27.12 12.30 -16.55
N ALA A 14 -27.00 11.17 -15.85
CA ALA A 14 -26.18 11.09 -14.65
C ALA A 14 -24.73 11.34 -15.07
N ALA A 15 -24.21 12.53 -14.78
CA ALA A 15 -22.79 12.78 -14.89
C ALA A 15 -22.10 11.83 -13.91
N LEU A 16 -21.35 10.84 -14.42
CA LEU A 16 -20.36 10.15 -13.61
C LEU A 16 -19.34 11.20 -13.21
N SER A 17 -19.45 11.71 -11.99
CA SER A 17 -18.40 12.48 -11.35
C SER A 17 -17.19 11.55 -11.21
N ALA A 18 -16.21 11.69 -12.11
CA ALA A 18 -14.90 11.10 -11.91
C ALA A 18 -14.36 11.66 -10.60
N GLN A 19 -14.18 10.79 -9.60
CA GLN A 19 -13.50 11.20 -8.37
C GLN A 19 -12.08 11.66 -8.75
N PRO A 20 -11.58 12.76 -8.16
CA PRO A 20 -10.20 13.16 -8.41
C PRO A 20 -9.29 11.97 -8.10
N ALA A 21 -8.32 11.71 -8.99
CA ALA A 21 -7.35 10.67 -8.77
C ALA A 21 -6.63 10.97 -7.44
N GLN A 22 -6.68 10.02 -6.51
CA GLN A 22 -5.91 10.12 -5.28
C GLN A 22 -4.47 9.68 -5.57
N GLN A 23 -3.53 10.48 -5.08
CA GLN A 23 -2.11 10.17 -5.15
C GLN A 23 -1.58 9.84 -3.76
N LEU A 24 -0.59 8.95 -3.71
CA LEU A 24 0.12 8.62 -2.48
C LEU A 24 1.33 9.55 -2.32
N ASP A 25 1.34 10.39 -1.28
CA ASP A 25 2.57 11.01 -0.81
C ASP A 25 3.25 10.05 0.17
N ARG A 26 4.56 9.90 0.02
CA ARG A 26 5.40 9.03 0.84
C ARG A 26 6.37 9.81 1.72
N GLY A 27 6.40 11.14 1.60
CA GLY A 27 7.42 11.97 2.22
C GLY A 27 8.83 11.69 1.66
N PRO A 28 9.85 12.39 2.20
CA PRO A 28 11.22 12.23 1.75
C PRO A 28 11.80 10.87 2.17
N LEU A 29 12.53 10.22 1.25
CA LEU A 29 13.27 8.99 1.49
C LEU A 29 14.77 9.20 1.17
N PRO A 30 15.49 9.98 1.99
CA PRO A 30 16.87 10.36 1.71
C PRO A 30 17.81 9.15 1.70
N GLY A 31 18.73 9.13 0.75
CA GLY A 31 19.73 8.06 0.63
C GLY A 31 19.22 6.78 -0.02
N PHE A 32 17.96 6.73 -0.47
CA PHE A 32 17.43 5.63 -1.28
C PHE A 32 17.33 6.03 -2.76
N VAL A 33 17.40 5.03 -3.63
CA VAL A 33 17.21 5.15 -5.09
C VAL A 33 16.21 4.12 -5.57
N LEU A 34 15.50 4.42 -6.66
CA LEU A 34 14.61 3.45 -7.31
C LEU A 34 15.45 2.32 -7.91
N GLY A 35 15.27 1.09 -7.42
CA GLY A 35 15.98 -0.10 -7.89
C GLY A 35 15.16 -0.97 -8.83
N PHE A 36 13.83 -0.94 -8.71
CA PHE A 36 12.91 -1.70 -9.54
C PHE A 36 11.54 -1.02 -9.64
N GLU A 37 10.89 -1.19 -10.78
CA GLU A 37 9.52 -0.75 -11.03
C GLU A 37 8.81 -1.75 -11.94
N ALA A 38 7.55 -2.05 -11.64
CA ALA A 38 6.69 -2.89 -12.45
C ALA A 38 5.25 -2.36 -12.45
N ASP A 39 4.59 -2.45 -13.60
CA ASP A 39 3.18 -2.12 -13.79
C ASP A 39 2.56 -3.13 -14.76
N ASP A 40 1.53 -3.85 -14.31
CA ASP A 40 0.73 -4.77 -15.13
C ASP A 40 -0.74 -4.32 -15.29
N GLY A 41 -1.08 -3.11 -14.85
CA GLY A 41 -2.42 -2.54 -14.83
C GLY A 41 -3.29 -2.96 -13.64
N SER A 42 -3.03 -4.13 -13.05
CA SER A 42 -3.69 -4.61 -11.82
C SER A 42 -2.86 -4.38 -10.56
N SER A 43 -1.57 -4.15 -10.75
CA SER A 43 -0.56 -3.98 -9.72
C SER A 43 0.53 -3.04 -10.23
N GLN A 44 0.82 -1.99 -9.47
CA GLN A 44 1.91 -1.06 -9.69
C GLN A 44 2.85 -1.09 -8.49
N MET A 45 4.11 -1.43 -8.73
CA MET A 45 5.10 -1.65 -7.68
C MET A 45 6.37 -0.86 -7.96
N GLN A 46 6.90 -0.21 -6.94
CA GLN A 46 8.21 0.43 -6.95
C GLN A 46 9.00 -0.01 -5.72
N GLU A 47 10.26 -0.37 -5.93
CA GLU A 47 11.17 -0.78 -4.86
C GLU A 47 12.35 0.18 -4.79
N TYR A 48 12.59 0.70 -3.59
CA TYR A 48 13.66 1.63 -3.28
C TYR A 48 14.66 0.96 -2.36
N VAL A 49 15.93 1.08 -2.69
CA VAL A 49 17.06 0.55 -1.90
C VAL A 49 18.07 1.65 -1.59
N PRO A 50 18.88 1.54 -0.54
CA PRO A 50 19.99 2.45 -0.28
C PRO A 50 20.87 2.68 -1.50
N ALA A 51 21.36 3.90 -1.67
CA ALA A 51 22.26 4.25 -2.76
C ALA A 51 23.52 3.37 -2.72
N GLY A 52 23.79 2.66 -3.82
CA GLY A 52 24.88 1.69 -3.93
C GLY A 52 24.45 0.24 -3.75
N GLU A 53 23.22 -0.02 -3.33
CA GLU A 53 22.62 -1.36 -3.23
C GLU A 53 21.77 -1.70 -4.47
N THR A 54 21.30 -2.95 -4.57
CA THR A 54 20.40 -3.41 -5.63
C THR A 54 19.21 -4.16 -5.05
N VAL A 55 18.13 -4.32 -5.83
CA VAL A 55 16.97 -5.13 -5.38
C VAL A 55 17.29 -6.62 -5.13
N HIS A 56 18.43 -7.09 -5.64
CA HIS A 56 18.92 -8.45 -5.37
C HIS A 56 19.77 -8.51 -4.11
N ASP A 57 20.51 -7.44 -3.79
CA ASP A 57 21.44 -7.32 -2.68
C ASP A 57 21.21 -5.99 -1.95
N TRP A 58 20.31 -6.03 -0.98
CA TRP A 58 19.90 -4.88 -0.17
C TRP A 58 19.92 -5.21 1.32
N THR A 59 20.16 -4.18 2.12
CA THR A 59 20.08 -4.25 3.58
C THR A 59 18.72 -3.79 4.07
N ARG A 60 18.20 -2.72 3.47
CA ARG A 60 16.86 -2.16 3.72
C ARG A 60 16.16 -1.87 2.41
N MET A 61 14.84 -2.01 2.39
CA MET A 61 14.03 -1.74 1.21
C MET A 61 12.75 -1.02 1.59
N VAL A 62 12.34 -0.10 0.73
CA VAL A 62 10.98 0.46 0.77
C VAL A 62 10.25 0.01 -0.49
N THR A 63 9.15 -0.71 -0.30
CA THR A 63 8.29 -1.14 -1.41
C THR A 63 6.99 -0.37 -1.36
N VAL A 64 6.58 0.14 -2.52
CA VAL A 64 5.35 0.91 -2.68
C VAL A 64 4.51 0.18 -3.69
N HIS A 65 3.32 -0.22 -3.26
CA HIS A 65 2.40 -1.00 -4.05
C HIS A 65 1.06 -0.27 -4.14
N ARG A 66 0.65 0.10 -5.34
CA ARG A 66 -0.71 0.52 -5.66
C ARG A 66 -1.39 -0.63 -6.40
N MET A 67 -2.58 -0.99 -5.94
CA MET A 67 -3.41 -2.00 -6.58
C MET A 67 -4.70 -1.34 -7.07
N PRO A 68 -4.77 -0.98 -8.37
CA PRO A 68 -5.89 -0.25 -8.93
C PRO A 68 -7.23 -0.98 -8.74
N GLY A 69 -8.27 -0.24 -8.35
CA GLY A 69 -9.65 -0.75 -8.27
C GLY A 69 -9.96 -1.71 -7.12
N LEU A 70 -8.99 -2.13 -6.30
CA LEU A 70 -9.25 -3.06 -5.19
C LEU A 70 -10.15 -2.43 -4.11
N ALA A 71 -9.99 -1.14 -3.81
CA ALA A 71 -10.86 -0.47 -2.84
C ALA A 71 -12.28 -0.30 -3.37
N ALA A 72 -12.44 -0.03 -4.68
CA ALA A 72 -13.76 0.01 -5.33
C ALA A 72 -14.50 -1.34 -5.28
N GLN A 73 -13.76 -2.44 -5.16
CA GLN A 73 -14.32 -3.80 -4.97
C GLN A 73 -14.62 -4.12 -3.50
N GLY A 74 -14.42 -3.16 -2.58
CA GLY A 74 -14.69 -3.32 -1.15
C GLY A 74 -13.52 -3.90 -0.34
N ILE A 75 -12.33 -4.06 -0.93
CA ILE A 75 -11.16 -4.52 -0.20
C ILE A 75 -10.57 -3.36 0.59
N THR A 76 -10.55 -3.49 1.91
CA THR A 76 -10.04 -2.47 2.83
C THR A 76 -8.61 -2.76 3.27
N ALA A 77 -7.90 -1.75 3.76
CA ALA A 77 -6.54 -1.88 4.28
C ALA A 77 -6.46 -2.90 5.44
N PRO A 78 -7.35 -2.87 6.45
CA PRO A 78 -7.39 -3.94 7.45
C PRO A 78 -7.72 -5.32 6.86
N GLY A 79 -8.64 -5.38 5.89
CA GLY A 79 -9.00 -6.65 5.23
C GLY A 79 -7.82 -7.27 4.49
N PHE A 80 -7.07 -6.47 3.74
CA PHE A 80 -5.89 -6.91 3.01
C PHE A 80 -4.75 -7.32 3.95
N LEU A 81 -4.42 -6.50 4.95
CA LEU A 81 -3.40 -6.87 5.93
C LEU A 81 -3.83 -8.10 6.75
N GLY A 82 -5.13 -8.30 6.98
CA GLY A 82 -5.67 -9.50 7.62
C GLY A 82 -5.45 -10.76 6.80
N HIS A 83 -5.65 -10.66 5.49
CA HIS A 83 -5.31 -11.73 4.58
C HIS A 83 -3.80 -12.05 4.62
N LEU A 84 -2.93 -11.04 4.48
CA LEU A 84 -1.48 -11.22 4.56
C LEU A 84 -1.02 -11.83 5.90
N GLN A 85 -1.57 -11.34 7.02
CA GLN A 85 -1.28 -11.87 8.35
C GLN A 85 -1.59 -13.38 8.45
N GLY A 86 -2.64 -13.86 7.79
CA GLY A 86 -3.00 -15.28 7.74
C GLY A 86 -2.12 -16.11 6.80
N GLN A 87 -1.54 -15.50 5.76
CA GLN A 87 -0.71 -16.17 4.76
C GLN A 87 0.77 -16.25 5.15
N LEU A 88 1.31 -15.23 5.81
CA LEU A 88 2.75 -15.15 6.13
C LEU A 88 3.31 -16.38 6.87
N PRO A 89 2.64 -16.93 7.91
CA PRO A 89 3.11 -18.14 8.58
C PRO A 89 3.07 -19.41 7.72
N GLN A 90 2.32 -19.40 6.61
CA GLN A 90 2.23 -20.53 5.68
C GLN A 90 3.41 -20.56 4.71
N VAL A 91 4.02 -19.40 4.44
CA VAL A 91 5.12 -19.25 3.47
C VAL A 91 6.47 -19.03 4.13
N CYS A 92 6.51 -18.58 5.39
CA CYS A 92 7.75 -18.46 6.16
C CYS A 92 7.64 -19.20 7.49
N GLU A 93 8.43 -20.27 7.61
CA GLU A 93 8.49 -21.07 8.83
C GLU A 93 8.96 -20.22 10.02
N GLY A 94 8.24 -20.31 11.14
CA GLY A 94 8.55 -19.53 12.35
C GLY A 94 8.21 -18.05 12.26
N ALA A 95 7.49 -17.61 11.21
CA ALA A 95 7.10 -16.22 11.08
C ALA A 95 6.21 -15.76 12.24
N ARG A 96 6.41 -14.52 12.67
CA ARG A 96 5.57 -13.83 13.67
C ARG A 96 4.98 -12.60 13.03
N VAL A 97 3.71 -12.33 13.31
CA VAL A 97 3.03 -11.12 12.84
C VAL A 97 2.38 -10.44 14.04
N THR A 98 2.56 -9.14 14.18
CA THR A 98 1.90 -8.39 15.25
C THR A 98 0.40 -8.30 15.00
N GLY A 99 -0.38 -7.97 16.03
CA GLY A 99 -1.74 -7.50 15.81
C GLY A 99 -1.76 -6.25 14.92
N GLN A 100 -2.84 -6.07 14.16
CA GLN A 100 -3.02 -4.88 13.35
C GLN A 100 -3.40 -3.69 14.20
N ARG A 101 -2.82 -2.54 13.86
CA ARG A 101 -3.28 -1.23 14.33
C ARG A 101 -4.08 -0.59 13.23
N GLN A 102 -5.37 -0.35 13.46
CA GLN A 102 -6.25 0.35 12.53
C GLN A 102 -6.36 1.82 12.93
N PHE A 103 -6.42 2.72 11.95
CA PHE A 103 -6.50 4.16 12.15
C PHE A 103 -7.05 4.86 10.90
N ASP A 104 -7.23 6.18 10.98
CA ASP A 104 -7.73 7.02 9.90
C ASP A 104 -6.63 7.98 9.40
N ILE A 105 -6.62 8.27 8.10
CA ILE A 105 -5.76 9.27 7.46
C ILE A 105 -6.65 10.17 6.61
N GLY A 106 -7.08 11.31 7.16
CA GLY A 106 -7.87 12.28 6.41
C GLY A 106 -9.21 11.72 5.90
N GLY A 107 -9.85 10.83 6.68
CA GLY A 107 -11.09 10.14 6.30
C GLY A 107 -10.88 8.81 5.56
N ALA A 108 -9.64 8.46 5.20
CA ALA A 108 -9.30 7.18 4.59
C ALA A 108 -8.96 6.13 5.66
N GLY A 109 -9.61 4.97 5.59
CA GLY A 109 -9.30 3.84 6.45
C GLY A 109 -7.89 3.30 6.21
N ALA A 110 -7.12 3.13 7.28
CA ALA A 110 -5.75 2.66 7.21
C ALA A 110 -5.45 1.59 8.27
N ALA A 111 -4.42 0.80 8.01
CA ALA A 111 -3.93 -0.21 8.93
C ALA A 111 -2.41 -0.35 8.87
N ALA A 112 -1.81 -0.78 9.97
CA ALA A 112 -0.40 -1.11 10.05
C ALA A 112 -0.18 -2.42 10.81
N MET A 113 0.86 -3.15 10.43
CA MET A 113 1.34 -4.33 11.15
C MET A 113 2.85 -4.51 10.92
N ARG A 114 3.47 -5.41 11.67
CA ARG A 114 4.84 -5.88 11.47
C ARG A 114 4.83 -7.39 11.28
N SER A 115 5.67 -7.89 10.37
CA SER A 115 5.98 -9.30 10.23
C SER A 115 7.47 -9.56 10.40
N ASP A 116 7.81 -10.65 11.08
CA ASP A 116 9.16 -11.14 11.27
C ASP A 116 9.24 -12.52 10.64
N CYS A 117 9.99 -12.66 9.56
CA CYS A 117 10.31 -13.92 8.93
C CYS A 117 11.77 -14.29 9.29
N PRO A 118 12.03 -15.32 10.09
CA PRO A 118 13.39 -15.63 10.53
C PRO A 118 14.29 -16.15 9.41
N SER A 119 13.70 -16.75 8.36
CA SER A 119 14.41 -17.24 7.18
C SER A 119 13.48 -17.15 5.97
N ASN A 120 13.63 -16.09 5.17
CA ASN A 120 12.88 -15.93 3.93
C ASN A 120 13.22 -17.10 2.96
N PRO A 121 12.23 -17.84 2.43
CA PRO A 121 12.49 -18.99 1.56
C PRO A 121 13.30 -18.68 0.30
N MET A 122 13.24 -17.45 -0.20
CA MET A 122 13.92 -17.02 -1.41
C MET A 122 15.39 -16.66 -1.17
N THR A 123 15.71 -16.13 0.00
CA THR A 123 17.05 -15.56 0.30
C THR A 123 17.80 -16.31 1.40
N GLY A 124 17.10 -17.14 2.18
CA GLY A 124 17.63 -17.80 3.38
C GLY A 124 17.99 -16.85 4.53
N SER A 125 17.69 -15.55 4.39
CA SER A 125 18.04 -14.51 5.38
C SER A 125 16.81 -14.08 6.17
N PRO A 126 16.96 -13.54 7.39
CA PRO A 126 15.86 -12.90 8.09
C PRO A 126 15.26 -11.77 7.25
N GLU A 127 13.94 -11.62 7.28
CA GLU A 127 13.24 -10.49 6.68
C GLU A 127 12.18 -9.96 7.65
N ILE A 128 12.36 -8.71 8.08
CA ILE A 128 11.44 -8.03 8.99
C ILE A 128 10.81 -6.88 8.23
N THR A 129 9.48 -6.84 8.18
CA THR A 129 8.74 -5.90 7.35
C THR A 129 7.68 -5.17 8.16
N PHE A 130 7.68 -3.85 8.06
CA PHE A 130 6.66 -2.96 8.60
C PHE A 130 5.74 -2.54 7.47
N PHE A 131 4.44 -2.63 7.67
CA PHE A 131 3.44 -2.34 6.66
C PHE A 131 2.61 -1.14 7.09
N ARG A 132 2.30 -0.26 6.13
CA ARG A 132 1.20 0.70 6.21
C ARG A 132 0.34 0.54 4.95
N ALA A 133 -0.93 0.21 5.15
CA ALA A 133 -1.91 0.13 4.09
C ALA A 133 -2.96 1.24 4.24
N ILE A 134 -3.42 1.79 3.12
CA ILE A 134 -4.42 2.87 3.05
C ILE A 134 -5.47 2.53 2.00
N THR A 135 -6.74 2.56 2.40
CA THR A 135 -7.89 2.43 1.49
C THR A 135 -8.17 3.77 0.84
N GLY A 136 -7.83 3.90 -0.45
CA GLY A 136 -8.26 5.02 -1.26
C GLY A 136 -9.72 4.88 -1.72
N ALA A 137 -10.17 5.83 -2.53
CA ALA A 137 -11.50 5.87 -3.13
C ALA A 137 -11.69 4.75 -4.15
N GLN A 138 -10.65 4.47 -4.95
CA GLN A 138 -10.67 3.42 -5.97
C GLN A 138 -9.63 2.34 -5.71
N ASP A 139 -8.45 2.73 -5.24
CA ASP A 139 -7.28 1.87 -5.18
C ASP A 139 -6.90 1.53 -3.73
N LEU A 140 -6.18 0.43 -3.58
CA LEU A 140 -5.54 0.07 -2.32
C LEU A 140 -4.04 0.36 -2.40
N PHE A 141 -3.51 1.07 -1.40
CA PHE A 141 -2.09 1.44 -1.33
C PHE A 141 -1.42 0.74 -0.17
N ILE A 142 -0.19 0.26 -0.38
CA ILE A 142 0.64 -0.36 0.65
C ILE A 142 2.05 0.19 0.52
N VAL A 143 2.60 0.65 1.64
CA VAL A 143 4.02 0.96 1.76
C VAL A 143 4.62 0.04 2.79
N GLN A 144 5.74 -0.55 2.43
CA GLN A 144 6.52 -1.47 3.25
C GLN A 144 7.88 -0.84 3.54
N ALA A 145 8.38 -1.02 4.75
CA ALA A 145 9.78 -0.82 5.09
C ALA A 145 10.33 -2.17 5.61
N ALA A 146 11.28 -2.74 4.88
CA ALA A 146 11.80 -4.08 5.12
C ALA A 146 13.30 -4.07 5.43
N PHE A 147 13.74 -5.05 6.22
CA PHE A 147 15.13 -5.26 6.62
C PHE A 147 15.53 -6.71 6.37
N ARG A 148 16.69 -6.96 5.74
CA ARG A 148 17.26 -8.31 5.58
C ARG A 148 18.10 -8.78 6.77
N TYR A 149 17.80 -8.23 7.94
CA TYR A 149 18.46 -8.50 9.21
C TYR A 149 17.49 -8.15 10.35
N VAL A 150 17.80 -8.57 11.58
CA VAL A 150 16.98 -8.21 12.75
C VAL A 150 17.22 -6.74 13.10
N PRO A 151 16.23 -5.84 12.94
CA PRO A 151 16.42 -4.42 13.16
C PRO A 151 16.60 -4.11 14.65
N ASP A 152 17.46 -3.15 14.95
CA ASP A 152 17.58 -2.59 16.30
C ASP A 152 16.51 -1.52 16.57
N ALA A 153 16.61 -0.84 17.72
CA ALA A 153 15.64 0.19 18.10
C ALA A 153 15.65 1.41 17.17
N GLU A 154 16.80 1.78 16.60
CA GLU A 154 16.91 2.91 15.69
C GLU A 154 16.28 2.59 14.34
N ASP A 155 16.51 1.37 13.83
CA ASP A 155 15.90 0.87 12.62
C ASP A 155 14.37 0.79 12.73
N VAL A 156 13.87 0.23 13.84
CA VAL A 156 12.42 0.20 14.13
C VAL A 156 11.85 1.61 14.11
N ALA A 157 12.50 2.54 14.81
CA ALA A 157 12.03 3.91 14.90
C ALA A 157 12.11 4.65 13.54
N TRP A 158 13.11 4.34 12.71
CA TRP A 158 13.18 4.84 11.33
C TRP A 158 12.00 4.34 10.50
N ALA A 159 11.72 3.03 10.51
CA ALA A 159 10.63 2.44 9.73
C ALA A 159 9.28 3.02 10.14
N GLU A 160 9.02 3.14 11.44
CA GLU A 160 7.77 3.72 11.94
C GLU A 160 7.64 5.21 11.59
N ARG A 161 8.72 6.00 11.71
CA ARG A 161 8.69 7.44 11.34
C ARG A 161 8.51 7.64 9.84
N TYR A 162 9.21 6.87 9.02
CA TYR A 162 9.04 6.95 7.56
C TYR A 162 7.64 6.53 7.17
N LEU A 163 7.15 5.38 7.64
CA LEU A 163 5.80 4.97 7.32
C LEU A 163 4.76 5.97 7.81
N ALA A 164 5.01 6.70 8.91
CA ALA A 164 4.13 7.76 9.42
C ALA A 164 3.96 8.96 8.45
N THR A 165 4.90 9.23 7.54
CA THR A 165 4.78 10.31 6.53
C THR A 165 3.87 9.95 5.37
N VAL A 166 3.59 8.66 5.16
CA VAL A 166 2.76 8.18 4.04
C VAL A 166 1.29 8.57 4.23
N HIS A 167 0.71 9.27 3.26
CA HIS A 167 -0.69 9.69 3.27
C HIS A 167 -1.25 9.83 1.85
N LEU A 168 -2.57 9.98 1.73
CA LEU A 168 -3.23 10.27 0.45
C LEU A 168 -3.42 11.78 0.29
N CYS A 169 -3.21 12.24 -0.94
CA CYS A 169 -3.56 13.59 -1.38
C CYS A 169 -4.77 13.52 -2.30
N GLU A 170 -5.62 14.54 -2.24
CA GLU A 170 -6.58 14.80 -3.30
C GLU A 170 -5.89 15.59 -4.42
N GLY A 171 -5.78 15.00 -5.61
CA GLY A 171 -5.02 15.61 -6.71
C GLY A 171 -3.51 15.48 -6.52
N GLU A 172 -2.77 16.47 -7.01
CA GLU A 172 -1.31 16.46 -7.03
C GLU A 172 -0.75 16.70 -5.62
N CYS A 173 0.08 15.77 -5.13
CA CYS A 173 0.76 15.94 -3.84
C CYS A 173 1.79 17.07 -3.90
N PRO A 174 2.00 17.82 -2.80
CA PRO A 174 2.96 18.92 -2.73
C PRO A 174 4.43 18.50 -2.90
#